data_AF-A0A6G7X2A9-F1
#
_entry.id   AF-A0A6G7X2A9-F1
#
_cell.length_a   1.000
_cell.length_b   1.000
_cell.length_c   1.000
_cell.angle_alpha   90.00
_cell.angle_beta   90.00
_cell.angle_gamma   90.00
#
_symmetry.space_group_name_H-M   'P 1'
#
loop_
_entity.id
_entity.type
_entity.pdbx_description
1 polymer ?
#
loop_
_entity_poly.entity_id
_entity_poly.type
_entity_poly.pdbx_seq_one_letter_code
_entity_poly.pdbx_strand_id
1 'polypeptide(L)' 'MQIIKNYWTYILGALIGAIAGYLYWFYIGCSSGTCPITSSPIISTLYGVLMGALLGSFFKKIINK' A
#
# COMPACT_ATOMS: atom_id res chain seq x y z
N MET A 1 22.13 14.35 -11.01
CA MET A 1 21.16 13.27 -11.31
C MET A 1 21.03 12.29 -10.12
N GLN A 2 20.62 12.74 -8.92
CA GLN A 2 20.56 11.88 -7.70
C GLN A 2 19.19 11.90 -6.99
N ILE A 3 18.28 12.80 -7.38
CA ILE A 3 17.00 13.00 -6.68
C ILE A 3 15.96 11.92 -7.05
N ILE A 4 15.99 11.41 -8.30
CA ILE A 4 15.02 10.42 -8.81
C ILE A 4 15.25 9.04 -8.18
N LYS A 5 16.50 8.66 -7.96
CA LYS A 5 16.87 7.36 -7.37
C LYS A 5 16.37 7.21 -5.93
N ASN A 6 16.21 8.33 -5.23
CA ASN A 6 15.80 8.38 -3.83
C ASN A 6 14.27 8.41 -3.63
N TYR A 7 13.49 8.71 -4.67
CA TYR A 7 12.02 8.69 -4.61
C TYR A 7 11.38 7.45 -5.24
N TRP A 8 12.14 6.72 -6.07
CA TRP A 8 11.68 5.49 -6.72
C TRP A 8 11.17 4.44 -5.73
N THR A 9 11.77 4.35 -4.54
CA THR A 9 11.35 3.42 -3.48
C THR A 9 9.98 3.74 -2.89
N TYR A 10 9.58 5.01 -2.84
CA TYR A 10 8.22 5.39 -2.41
C TYR A 10 7.19 4.99 -3.46
N ILE A 11 7.48 5.25 -4.73
CA ILE A 11 6.58 4.91 -5.84
C ILE A 11 6.40 3.40 -5.92
N LEU A 12 7.49 2.64 -5.76
CA LEU A 12 7.44 1.18 -5.70
C LEU A 12 6.64 0.68 -4.49
N GLY A 13 6.87 1.25 -3.30
CA GLY A 13 6.14 0.88 -2.07
C GLY A 13 4.65 1.19 -2.16
N ALA A 14 4.27 2.33 -2.74
CA ALA A 14 2.88 2.69 -2.98
C ALA A 14 2.22 1.77 -4.03
N LEU A 15 2.90 1.44 -5.13
CA LEU A 15 2.41 0.49 -6.13
C LEU A 15 2.18 -0.90 -5.55
N ILE A 16 3.16 -1.42 -4.79
CA ILE A 16 3.06 -2.73 -4.16
C ILE A 16 1.94 -2.73 -3.11
N GLY A 17 1.79 -1.67 -2.31
CA GLY A 17 0.69 -1.55 -1.35
C GLY A 17 -0.68 -1.40 -2.00
N ALA A 18 -0.77 -0.73 -3.15
CA ALA A 18 -2.00 -0.64 -3.94
C ALA A 18 -2.43 -2.02 -4.46
N ILE A 19 -1.49 -2.76 -5.04
CA ILE A 19 -1.72 -4.11 -5.57
C ILE A 19 -2.08 -5.07 -4.43
N ALA A 20 -1.32 -5.04 -3.33
CA ALA A 20 -1.59 -5.87 -2.17
C ALA A 20 -2.94 -5.54 -1.51
N GLY A 21 -3.31 -4.25 -1.41
CA GLY A 21 -4.61 -3.83 -0.87
C GLY A 21 -5.79 -4.20 -1.76
N TYR A 22 -5.61 -4.15 -3.08
CA TYR A 22 -6.61 -4.62 -4.04
C TYR A 22 -6.75 -6.15 -4.01
N LEU A 23 -5.63 -6.90 -3.97
CA LEU A 23 -5.68 -8.36 -3.80
C LEU A 23 -6.30 -8.74 -2.45
N TYR A 24 -6.01 -8.01 -1.38
CA TYR A 24 -6.62 -8.25 -0.08
C TYR A 24 -8.14 -8.05 -0.13
N TRP A 25 -8.61 -7.02 -0.82
CA TRP A 25 -10.03 -6.83 -1.09
C TRP A 25 -10.62 -7.99 -1.93
N PHE A 26 -9.90 -8.47 -2.95
CA PHE A 26 -10.39 -9.51 -3.86
C PHE A 26 -10.41 -10.93 -3.23
N TYR A 27 -9.40 -11.28 -2.44
CA TYR A 27 -9.23 -12.62 -1.87
C TYR A 27 -9.75 -12.77 -0.44
N ILE A 28 -9.63 -11.72 0.40
CA ILE A 28 -10.05 -11.73 1.82
C ILE A 28 -11.36 -10.93 2.02
N GLY A 29 -11.79 -10.18 1.01
CA GLY A 29 -12.95 -9.30 1.14
C GLY A 29 -14.23 -10.01 1.55
N CYS A 30 -14.78 -9.60 2.70
CA CYS A 30 -16.04 -10.07 3.27
C CYS A 30 -16.17 -11.60 3.47
N SER A 31 -15.16 -12.25 4.05
CA SER A 31 -15.27 -13.66 4.45
C SER A 31 -16.03 -13.90 5.77
N SER A 32 -16.23 -12.87 6.61
CA SER A 32 -16.72 -13.06 7.99
C SER A 32 -17.96 -12.24 8.39
N GLY A 33 -18.73 -11.70 7.45
CA GLY A 33 -20.03 -11.06 7.73
C GLY A 33 -19.98 -9.64 8.29
N THR A 34 -18.82 -9.13 8.69
CA THR A 34 -18.60 -7.70 9.00
C THR A 34 -17.53 -7.13 8.09
N CYS A 35 -17.86 -6.13 7.29
CA CYS A 35 -16.94 -5.44 6.38
C CYS A 35 -16.60 -4.05 6.94
N PRO A 36 -15.65 -3.90 7.88
CA PRO A 36 -15.29 -2.60 8.45
C PRO A 36 -14.50 -1.69 7.50
N ILE A 37 -13.84 -2.23 6.47
CA ILE A 37 -12.98 -1.47 5.52
C ILE A 37 -13.25 -1.83 4.04
N THR A 38 -13.75 -3.04 3.77
CA THR A 38 -13.89 -3.66 2.44
C THR A 38 -15.25 -3.38 1.76
N SER A 39 -16.16 -2.61 2.38
CA SER A 39 -17.49 -2.32 1.79
C SER A 39 -17.44 -1.62 0.43
N SER A 40 -16.29 -1.06 0.01
CA SER A 40 -16.06 -0.65 -1.36
C SER A 40 -14.60 -0.93 -1.80
N PRO A 41 -14.39 -1.32 -3.07
CA PRO A 41 -13.05 -1.55 -3.62
C PRO A 41 -12.17 -0.30 -3.53
N ILE A 42 -12.79 0.88 -3.60
CA ILE A 42 -12.12 2.18 -3.56
C ILE A 42 -11.45 2.41 -2.20
N ILE A 43 -12.14 2.11 -1.09
CA ILE A 43 -11.62 2.31 0.27
C ILE A 43 -10.49 1.32 0.56
N SER A 44 -10.63 0.04 0.18
CA SER A 44 -9.58 -0.96 0.39
C SER A 44 -8.31 -0.65 -0.40
N THR A 45 -8.42 -0.21 -1.66
CA THR A 45 -7.26 0.20 -2.44
C THR A 45 -6.62 1.46 -1.86
N LEU A 46 -7.41 2.46 -1.45
CA LEU A 46 -6.89 3.67 -0.83
C LEU A 46 -6.15 3.37 0.49
N TYR A 47 -6.68 2.46 1.30
CA TYR A 47 -6.04 2.02 2.54
C TYR A 47 -4.74 1.25 2.26
N GLY A 48 -4.73 0.39 1.23
CA GLY A 48 -3.53 -0.32 0.77
C GLY A 48 -2.45 0.62 0.24
N VAL A 49 -2.83 1.65 -0.52
CA VAL A 49 -1.93 2.71 -0.98
C VAL A 49 -1.35 3.48 0.21
N LEU A 50 -2.18 3.88 1.18
CA LEU A 50 -1.75 4.59 2.38
C LEU A 50 -0.76 3.75 3.20
N MET A 51 -1.07 2.49 3.46
CA MET A 51 -0.19 1.57 4.18
C MET A 51 1.11 1.29 3.41
N GLY A 52 1.04 1.08 2.09
CA GLY A 52 2.21 0.87 1.22
C GLY A 52 3.13 2.07 1.13
N ALA A 53 2.57 3.27 1.04
CA ALA A 53 3.33 4.52 1.04
C ALA A 53 4.01 4.75 2.40
N LEU A 54 3.32 4.46 3.51
CA LEU A 54 3.88 4.53 4.86
C LEU A 54 5.06 3.55 5.03
N LEU A 55 4.87 2.29 4.59
CA LEU A 55 5.90 1.25 4.62
C LEU A 55 7.09 1.62 3.73
N GLY A 56 6.85 2.13 2.53
CA GLY A 56 7.90 2.63 1.63
C GLY A 56 8.73 3.76 2.24
N SER A 57 8.08 4.66 3.00
CA SER A 57 8.75 5.71 3.77
C SER A 57 9.61 5.15 4.90
N PHE A 58 9.06 4.19 5.64
CA PHE A 58 9.75 3.53 6.74
C PHE A 58 10.98 2.74 6.25
N PHE A 59 10.82 1.99 5.17
CA PHE A 59 11.91 1.24 4.52
C PHE A 59 13.00 2.14 3.94
N LYS A 60 12.62 3.26 3.31
CA LYS A 60 13.62 4.23 2.84
C LYS A 60 14.44 4.79 4.00
N LYS A 61 13.81 5.07 5.14
CA LYS A 61 14.52 5.55 6.34
C LYS A 61 15.43 4.48 6.95
N ILE A 62 15.07 3.20 6.83
CA ILE A 62 15.91 2.06 7.27
C ILE A 62 17.12 1.86 6.34
N ILE A 63 16.91 1.87 5.02
CA ILE A 63 17.97 1.62 4.03
C ILE A 63 18.98 2.78 3.93
N ASN A 64 18.54 4.01 4.24
CA ASN A 64 19.36 5.22 4.14
C ASN A 64 19.98 5.64 5.49
N LYS A 65 20.11 4.70 6.43
CA LYS A 65 20.83 4.83 7.70
C LYS A 65 22.05 3.91 7.67
#